data_AF-A0A8T5NKR0-F1
#
_entry.id   AF-A0A8T5NKR0-F1
#
_cell.length_a   1.000
_cell.length_b   1.000
_cell.length_c   1.000
_cell.angle_alpha   90.00
_cell.angle_beta   90.00
_cell.angle_gamma   90.00
#
_symmetry.space_group_name_H-M   'P 1'
#
loop_
_entity.id
_entity.type
_entity.pdbx_description
1 polymer ?
#
loop_
_entity_poly.entity_id
_entity_poly.type
_entity_poly.pdbx_seq_one_letter_code
_entity_poly.pdbx_strand_id
1 'polypeptide(L)'
;TDEAITIIAPKAIPAGQTVEVKVHIKVPEDAKGNYNGAIDLGISDLSVRDEWADMVNLQFGVWKQPSEPFVKSFTTDDASPVTIEVSSNLLNGLLGYIGYPGTTSSSAKTPSFAVDLNGPANEPISLKKTKTLIKGGVSLGGMGQMYPPWESESEGIYNEMGVQYVETFTANVPAGDSKLSILPRNTQGFEYTITIGE
;
A
#
# COMPACT_ATOMS: atom_id res chain seq x y z
N THR A 1 12.27 -11.21 -28.14
CA THR A 1 11.04 -10.80 -27.43
C THR A 1 11.20 -11.26 -26.01
N ASP A 2 11.50 -10.34 -25.08
CA ASP A 2 11.48 -10.70 -23.66
C ASP A 2 10.01 -10.84 -23.26
N GLU A 3 9.62 -12.05 -22.90
CA GLU A 3 8.24 -12.32 -22.46
C GLU A 3 8.00 -11.59 -21.14
N ALA A 4 6.99 -10.71 -21.10
CA ALA A 4 6.61 -9.98 -19.89
C ALA A 4 6.05 -10.89 -18.79
N ILE A 5 5.72 -12.13 -19.14
CA ILE A 5 5.18 -13.15 -18.24
C ILE A 5 5.96 -14.44 -18.52
N THR A 6 6.45 -15.09 -17.47
CA THR A 6 7.10 -16.40 -17.55
C THR A 6 6.43 -17.35 -16.56
N ILE A 7 6.01 -18.51 -17.04
CA ILE A 7 5.37 -19.55 -16.22
C ILE A 7 6.28 -20.77 -16.20
N ILE A 8 6.68 -21.20 -15.00
CA ILE A 8 7.47 -22.41 -14.79
C ILE A 8 6.56 -23.44 -14.13
N ALA A 9 6.17 -24.44 -14.91
CA ALA A 9 5.28 -25.52 -14.50
C ALA A 9 5.83 -26.89 -14.93
N PRO A 10 5.55 -27.97 -14.18
CA PRO A 10 5.87 -29.33 -14.60
C PRO A 10 4.97 -29.77 -15.77
N LYS A 11 5.46 -30.69 -16.61
CA LYS A 11 4.69 -31.23 -17.76
C LYS A 11 3.59 -32.22 -17.36
N ALA A 12 3.71 -32.83 -16.18
CA ALA A 12 2.77 -33.82 -15.67
C ALA A 12 2.85 -33.87 -14.14
N ILE A 13 1.73 -34.19 -13.49
CA ILE A 13 1.60 -34.30 -12.05
C ILE A 13 1.13 -35.72 -11.73
N PRO A 14 1.87 -36.52 -10.95
CA PRO A 14 1.41 -37.84 -10.55
C PRO A 14 0.16 -37.76 -9.66
N ALA A 15 -0.66 -38.81 -9.69
CA ALA A 15 -1.86 -38.88 -8.85
C ALA A 15 -1.53 -38.70 -7.36
N GLY A 16 -2.31 -37.87 -6.68
CA GLY A 16 -2.16 -37.60 -5.24
C GLY A 16 -0.94 -36.74 -4.87
N GLN A 17 -0.26 -36.12 -5.84
CA GLN A 17 0.84 -35.19 -5.59
C GLN A 17 0.39 -33.73 -5.73
N THR A 18 1.01 -32.85 -4.95
CA THR A 18 0.86 -31.40 -5.06
C THR A 18 2.15 -30.82 -5.63
N VAL A 19 2.03 -29.90 -6.59
CA VAL A 19 3.17 -29.20 -7.20
C VAL A 19 2.95 -27.70 -7.16
N GLU A 20 4.04 -26.94 -7.14
CA GLU A 20 4.03 -25.48 -7.21
C GLU A 20 4.26 -25.03 -8.66
N VAL A 21 3.42 -24.09 -9.13
CA VAL A 21 3.61 -23.38 -10.40
C VAL A 21 4.14 -21.98 -10.09
N LYS A 22 5.29 -21.62 -10.66
CA LYS A 22 5.90 -20.30 -10.44
C LYS A 22 5.57 -19.38 -11.59
N VAL A 23 4.98 -18.23 -11.27
CA VAL A 23 4.64 -17.19 -12.23
C VAL A 23 5.50 -15.97 -11.96
N HIS A 24 6.21 -15.50 -12.99
CA HIS A 24 6.97 -14.26 -12.94
C HIS A 24 6.34 -13.24 -13.91
N ILE A 25 6.06 -12.04 -13.41
CA ILE A 25 5.47 -10.95 -14.20
C ILE A 25 6.41 -9.75 -14.12
N LYS A 26 6.94 -9.33 -15.27
CA LYS A 26 7.71 -8.10 -15.41
C LYS A 26 6.76 -6.96 -15.77
N VAL A 27 6.39 -6.18 -14.76
CA VAL A 27 5.50 -5.02 -14.93
C VAL A 27 6.23 -3.91 -15.70
N PRO A 28 5.69 -3.43 -16.85
CA PRO A 28 6.26 -2.29 -17.58
C PRO A 28 6.28 -0.99 -16.75
N GLU A 29 7.25 -0.10 -17.01
CA GLU A 29 7.40 1.16 -16.25
C GLU A 29 6.23 2.15 -16.41
N ASP A 30 5.51 2.05 -17.53
CA ASP A 30 4.36 2.89 -17.87
C ASP A 30 3.01 2.25 -17.53
N ALA A 31 3.01 1.02 -16.99
CA ALA A 31 1.81 0.32 -16.58
C ALA A 31 1.09 1.08 -15.45
N LYS A 32 -0.24 1.23 -15.60
CA LYS A 32 -1.11 1.85 -14.60
C LYS A 32 -2.50 1.20 -14.62
N GLY A 33 -3.18 1.23 -13.49
CA GLY A 33 -4.56 0.74 -13.36
C GLY A 33 -4.65 -0.71 -12.93
N ASN A 34 -5.83 -1.30 -13.07
CA ASN A 34 -6.13 -2.66 -12.63
C ASN A 34 -6.02 -3.63 -13.81
N TYR A 35 -5.30 -4.73 -13.60
CA TYR A 35 -5.16 -5.81 -14.56
C TYR A 35 -5.90 -7.03 -14.02
N ASN A 36 -6.73 -7.61 -14.89
CA ASN A 36 -7.45 -8.85 -14.62
C ASN A 36 -7.08 -9.83 -15.73
N GLY A 37 -6.81 -11.07 -15.34
CA GLY A 37 -6.52 -12.15 -16.26
C GLY A 37 -6.72 -13.49 -15.60
N ALA A 38 -6.47 -14.54 -16.36
CA ALA A 38 -6.46 -15.91 -15.85
C ALA A 38 -5.27 -16.65 -16.45
N ILE A 39 -4.71 -17.57 -15.67
CA ILE A 39 -3.79 -18.59 -16.17
C ILE A 39 -4.61 -19.86 -16.34
N ASP A 40 -4.69 -20.32 -17.58
CA ASP A 40 -5.13 -21.66 -17.91
C ASP A 40 -3.99 -22.64 -17.63
N LEU A 41 -4.22 -23.58 -16.73
CA LEU A 41 -3.24 -24.61 -16.35
C LEU A 41 -3.14 -25.75 -17.38
N GLY A 42 -4.03 -25.79 -18.37
CA GLY A 42 -4.04 -26.80 -19.44
C GLY A 42 -4.33 -28.21 -18.92
N ILE A 43 -5.18 -28.35 -17.90
CA ILE A 43 -5.48 -29.64 -17.28
C ILE A 43 -6.45 -30.42 -18.17
N SER A 44 -5.90 -31.34 -18.96
CA SER A 44 -6.68 -32.23 -19.82
C SER A 44 -7.11 -33.50 -19.06
N ASP A 45 -8.06 -33.38 -18.13
CA ASP A 45 -8.63 -34.52 -17.38
C ASP A 45 -10.14 -34.70 -17.65
N LEU A 46 -10.53 -35.86 -18.17
CA LEU A 46 -11.93 -36.19 -18.50
C LEU A 46 -12.87 -36.23 -17.28
N SER A 47 -12.32 -36.31 -16.06
CA SER A 47 -13.08 -36.31 -14.82
C SER A 47 -13.39 -34.90 -14.30
N VAL A 48 -12.70 -33.88 -14.80
CA VAL A 48 -12.98 -32.47 -14.52
C VAL A 48 -14.11 -32.02 -15.44
N ARG A 49 -15.28 -31.78 -14.84
CA ARG A 49 -16.52 -31.44 -15.57
C ARG A 49 -16.78 -29.94 -15.69
N ASP A 50 -16.00 -29.13 -14.99
CA ASP A 50 -16.16 -27.69 -14.91
C ASP A 50 -15.10 -27.03 -15.80
N GLU A 51 -15.56 -26.24 -16.77
CA GLU A 51 -14.75 -25.56 -17.79
C GLU A 51 -13.84 -24.46 -17.20
N TRP A 52 -13.98 -24.18 -15.90
CA TRP A 52 -13.22 -23.16 -15.18
C TRP A 52 -12.34 -23.73 -14.06
N ALA A 53 -12.37 -25.05 -13.83
CA ALA A 53 -11.64 -25.67 -12.72
C ALA A 53 -10.11 -25.66 -12.89
N ASP A 54 -9.63 -25.38 -14.10
CA ASP A 54 -8.22 -25.27 -14.48
C ASP A 54 -7.73 -23.81 -14.58
N MET A 55 -8.59 -22.83 -14.30
CA MET A 55 -8.24 -21.41 -14.36
C MET A 55 -7.85 -20.83 -13.01
N VAL A 56 -6.66 -20.23 -12.97
CA VAL A 56 -6.20 -19.40 -11.83
C VAL A 56 -6.42 -17.94 -12.18
N ASN A 57 -7.39 -17.30 -11.53
CA ASN A 57 -7.65 -15.87 -11.71
C ASN A 57 -6.53 -15.02 -11.10
N LEU A 58 -6.07 -14.03 -11.85
CA LEU A 58 -5.07 -13.05 -11.44
C LEU A 58 -5.67 -11.65 -11.49
N GLN A 59 -5.60 -10.95 -10.37
CA GLN A 59 -5.99 -9.54 -10.27
C GLN A 59 -4.89 -8.77 -9.55
N PHE A 60 -4.34 -7.74 -10.19
CA PHE A 60 -3.39 -6.84 -9.53
C PHE A 60 -3.55 -5.39 -10.01
N GLY A 61 -3.38 -4.46 -9.08
CA GLY A 61 -3.37 -3.03 -9.36
C GLY A 61 -1.94 -2.50 -9.47
N VAL A 62 -1.63 -1.79 -10.56
CA VAL A 62 -0.37 -1.07 -10.71
C VAL A 62 -0.63 0.41 -10.45
N TRP A 63 -0.05 0.91 -9.37
CA TRP A 63 -0.12 2.32 -8.99
C TRP A 63 1.23 3.01 -9.18
N LYS A 64 1.19 4.22 -9.76
CA LYS A 64 2.37 5.06 -9.95
C LYS A 64 2.39 6.15 -8.90
N GLN A 65 3.52 6.30 -8.21
CA GLN A 65 3.69 7.37 -7.23
C GLN A 65 3.64 8.74 -7.92
N PRO A 66 3.03 9.76 -7.29
CA PRO A 66 3.08 11.11 -7.82
C PRO A 66 4.54 11.61 -7.84
N SER A 67 4.89 12.37 -8.88
CA SER A 67 6.17 13.09 -8.96
C SER A 67 6.07 14.51 -8.42
N GLU A 68 4.86 15.05 -8.33
CA GLU A 68 4.56 16.40 -7.84
C GLU A 68 3.90 16.34 -6.45
N PRO A 69 4.20 17.29 -5.56
CA PRO A 69 3.60 17.33 -4.23
C PRO A 69 2.13 17.75 -4.29
N PHE A 70 1.35 17.26 -3.34
CA PHE A 70 0.08 17.88 -2.98
C PHE A 70 0.34 19.22 -2.29
N VAL A 71 -0.37 20.26 -2.68
CA VAL A 71 -0.20 21.63 -2.14
C VAL A 71 -1.47 22.08 -1.42
N LYS A 72 -1.32 22.54 -0.18
CA LYS A 72 -2.39 23.11 0.64
C LYS A 72 -2.01 24.49 1.15
N SER A 73 -2.89 25.47 0.98
CA SER A 73 -2.74 26.78 1.58
C SER A 73 -3.51 26.90 2.89
N PHE A 74 -2.94 27.65 3.84
CA PHE A 74 -3.58 28.04 5.09
C PHE A 74 -3.07 29.43 5.51
N THR A 75 -3.86 30.13 6.32
CA THR A 75 -3.55 31.49 6.76
C THR A 75 -3.36 31.48 8.27
N THR A 76 -2.46 32.33 8.76
CA THR A 76 -2.24 32.55 10.19
C THR A 76 -2.43 34.03 10.48
N ASP A 77 -3.28 34.36 11.46
CA ASP A 77 -3.60 35.77 11.78
C ASP A 77 -2.41 36.49 12.46
N ASP A 78 -1.72 35.79 13.36
CA ASP A 78 -0.56 36.28 14.09
C ASP A 78 0.60 35.29 13.95
N ALA A 79 1.84 35.75 14.14
CA ALA A 79 2.99 34.84 14.15
C ALA A 79 2.81 33.75 15.22
N SER A 80 2.68 32.49 14.79
CA SER A 80 2.24 31.38 15.63
C SER A 80 3.06 30.11 15.41
N PRO A 81 3.28 29.29 16.45
CA PRO A 81 3.77 27.94 16.26
C PRO A 81 2.73 27.12 15.48
N VAL A 82 3.22 26.30 14.55
CA VAL A 82 2.41 25.40 13.73
C VAL A 82 2.94 23.99 13.86
N THR A 83 2.04 23.06 14.15
CA THR A 83 2.28 21.61 14.15
C THR A 83 1.60 21.00 12.93
N ILE A 84 2.36 20.27 12.12
CA ILE A 84 1.86 19.54 10.95
C ILE A 84 2.02 18.05 11.23
N GLU A 85 0.93 17.29 11.15
CA GLU A 85 0.98 15.84 11.19
C GLU A 85 0.57 15.28 9.84
N VAL A 86 1.37 14.37 9.30
CA VAL A 86 1.06 13.65 8.07
C VAL A 86 1.03 12.17 8.39
N SER A 87 -0.07 11.49 8.05
CA SER A 87 -0.24 10.07 8.32
C SER A 87 -0.52 9.27 7.06
N SER A 88 0.06 8.07 6.96
CA SER A 88 -0.34 7.11 5.94
C SER A 88 -1.74 6.57 6.26
N ASN A 89 -2.46 6.14 5.23
CA ASN A 89 -3.76 5.52 5.45
C ASN A 89 -3.60 4.19 6.22
N LEU A 90 -4.33 4.04 7.34
CA LEU A 90 -4.37 2.80 8.14
C LEU A 90 -4.92 1.61 7.33
N LEU A 91 -5.85 1.89 6.42
CA LEU A 91 -6.53 0.89 5.59
C LEU A 91 -5.67 0.36 4.44
N ASN A 92 -4.46 0.88 4.23
CA ASN A 92 -3.58 0.38 3.17
C ASN A 92 -3.20 -1.10 3.41
N GLY A 93 -3.19 -1.55 4.68
CA GLY A 93 -3.11 -2.98 5.03
C GLY A 93 -4.44 -3.70 4.85
N LEU A 94 -5.54 -3.12 5.37
CA LEU A 94 -6.89 -3.70 5.30
C LEU A 94 -7.35 -3.96 3.86
N LEU A 95 -7.11 -3.06 2.91
CA LEU A 95 -7.54 -3.25 1.50
C LEU A 95 -6.84 -4.42 0.80
N GLY A 96 -5.62 -4.77 1.22
CA GLY A 96 -5.01 -6.05 0.84
C GLY A 96 -5.80 -7.23 1.42
N TYR A 97 -6.16 -7.16 2.71
CA TYR A 97 -6.94 -8.19 3.40
C TYR A 97 -8.37 -8.39 2.86
N ILE A 98 -9.08 -7.33 2.43
CA ILE A 98 -10.47 -7.45 1.93
C ILE A 98 -10.56 -7.94 0.48
N GLY A 99 -9.43 -8.08 -0.21
CA GLY A 99 -9.35 -8.44 -1.61
C GLY A 99 -8.30 -9.51 -1.86
N TYR A 100 -8.42 -10.66 -1.16
CA TYR A 100 -7.61 -11.88 -1.25
C TYR A 100 -6.63 -12.10 -0.06
N PRO A 101 -6.69 -13.25 0.63
CA PRO A 101 -5.74 -13.63 1.68
C PRO A 101 -4.31 -13.74 1.10
N GLY A 102 -3.30 -13.23 1.82
CA GLY A 102 -1.88 -13.37 1.46
C GLY A 102 -1.17 -12.13 0.91
N THR A 103 -1.80 -10.94 0.92
CA THR A 103 -1.25 -9.71 0.30
C THR A 103 -0.26 -8.92 1.15
N THR A 104 0.21 -9.43 2.28
CA THR A 104 1.31 -8.80 3.04
C THR A 104 2.64 -9.25 2.44
N SER A 105 3.05 -8.62 1.33
CA SER A 105 4.38 -8.90 0.79
C SER A 105 5.44 -8.52 1.84
N SER A 106 6.35 -9.44 2.15
CA SER A 106 7.51 -9.21 3.01
C SER A 106 8.49 -8.14 2.47
N SER A 107 8.21 -7.61 1.28
CA SER A 107 9.00 -6.59 0.58
C SER A 107 8.35 -5.20 0.54
N ALA A 108 7.23 -4.99 1.25
CA ALA A 108 6.55 -3.70 1.27
C ALA A 108 7.48 -2.61 1.85
N LYS A 109 7.66 -1.51 1.11
CA LYS A 109 8.47 -0.38 1.57
C LYS A 109 7.68 0.46 2.56
N THR A 110 8.36 0.98 3.59
CA THR A 110 7.77 1.89 4.56
C THR A 110 7.32 3.21 3.92
N PRO A 111 6.10 3.69 4.21
CA PRO A 111 5.64 5.03 3.84
C PRO A 111 6.55 6.15 4.38
N SER A 112 6.68 7.23 3.62
CA SER A 112 7.41 8.43 4.05
C SER A 112 6.90 9.67 3.32
N PHE A 113 7.13 10.86 3.89
CA PHE A 113 6.65 12.13 3.34
C PHE A 113 7.79 13.12 3.20
N ALA A 114 7.95 13.70 2.01
CA ALA A 114 8.75 14.93 1.86
C ALA A 114 7.81 16.12 2.06
N VAL A 115 8.10 16.95 3.06
CA VAL A 115 7.22 18.04 3.49
C VAL A 115 8.00 19.34 3.47
N ASP A 116 7.50 20.30 2.71
CA ASP A 116 8.05 21.65 2.59
C ASP A 116 6.99 22.68 2.96
N LEU A 117 7.41 23.78 3.58
CA LEU A 117 6.53 24.89 3.97
C LEU A 117 7.09 26.20 3.44
N ASN A 118 6.25 26.98 2.76
CA ASN A 118 6.56 28.34 2.35
C ASN A 118 5.60 29.30 3.03
N GLY A 119 6.12 30.40 3.56
CA GLY A 119 5.35 31.48 4.17
C GLY A 119 4.80 32.47 3.15
N PRO A 120 4.37 33.65 3.65
CA PRO A 120 4.00 34.78 2.81
C PRO A 120 5.14 35.10 1.83
N ALA A 121 4.80 35.53 0.61
CA ALA A 121 5.75 35.77 -0.48
C ALA A 121 6.56 34.54 -0.96
N ASN A 122 6.11 33.31 -0.64
CA ASN A 122 6.78 32.04 -0.96
C ASN A 122 8.15 31.85 -0.28
N GLU A 123 8.42 32.54 0.82
CA GLU A 123 9.67 32.40 1.56
C GLU A 123 9.75 31.03 2.25
N PRO A 124 10.85 30.26 2.13
CA PRO A 124 10.94 28.93 2.74
C PRO A 124 10.97 29.01 4.27
N ILE A 125 10.11 28.23 4.93
CA ILE A 125 10.05 28.08 6.38
C ILE A 125 10.68 26.75 6.77
N SER A 126 11.64 26.78 7.69
CA SER A 126 12.31 25.57 8.17
C SER A 126 11.37 24.72 9.01
N LEU A 127 10.97 23.56 8.49
CA LEU A 127 10.27 22.53 9.26
C LEU A 127 11.25 21.64 10.02
N LYS A 128 10.94 21.36 11.27
CA LYS A 128 11.65 20.35 12.07
C LYS A 128 10.76 19.14 12.26
N LYS A 129 11.17 17.98 11.74
CA LYS A 129 10.53 16.70 12.09
C LYS A 129 10.82 16.39 13.56
N THR A 130 9.79 16.35 14.38
CA THR A 130 9.91 16.16 15.84
C THR A 130 9.54 14.75 16.30
N LYS A 131 8.70 14.04 15.52
CA LYS A 131 8.18 12.73 15.90
C LYS A 131 7.95 11.85 14.67
N THR A 132 8.21 10.55 14.84
CA THR A 132 7.69 9.49 13.98
C THR A 132 6.92 8.54 14.88
N LEU A 133 5.69 8.21 14.52
CA LEU A 133 4.81 7.34 15.29
C LEU A 133 4.29 6.22 14.39
N ILE A 134 4.43 4.99 14.85
CA ILE A 134 3.94 3.79 14.16
C ILE A 134 2.76 3.27 14.99
N LYS A 135 1.58 3.20 14.38
CA LYS A 135 0.33 2.71 15.00
C LYS A 135 -0.12 1.44 14.28
N GLY A 136 -0.13 0.31 14.97
CA GLY A 136 -0.66 -0.95 14.44
C GLY A 136 -2.00 -1.31 15.08
N GLY A 137 -2.81 -2.10 14.36
CA GLY A 137 -4.00 -2.76 14.91
C GLY A 137 -3.82 -4.27 14.89
N VAL A 138 -4.08 -4.94 16.02
CA VAL A 138 -3.97 -6.40 16.13
C VAL A 138 -5.33 -7.01 16.48
N SER A 139 -5.73 -8.05 15.75
CA SER A 139 -6.95 -8.81 15.97
C SER A 139 -6.64 -10.22 16.51
N LEU A 140 -7.54 -10.72 17.36
CA LEU A 140 -7.50 -12.08 17.91
C LEU A 140 -8.58 -12.93 17.23
N GLY A 141 -8.19 -14.10 16.73
CA GLY A 141 -9.12 -15.07 16.13
C GLY A 141 -9.08 -15.15 14.60
N GLY A 142 -8.26 -14.32 13.95
CA GLY A 142 -8.16 -14.26 12.49
C GLY A 142 -9.49 -13.88 11.82
N MET A 143 -9.45 -13.43 10.58
CA MET A 143 -10.64 -13.48 9.75
C MET A 143 -10.73 -14.89 9.16
N GLY A 144 -10.89 -15.92 10.00
CA GLY A 144 -10.75 -17.35 9.65
C GLY A 144 -11.66 -17.87 8.51
N GLN A 145 -12.56 -17.03 7.98
CA GLN A 145 -13.36 -17.30 6.78
C GLN A 145 -12.71 -16.79 5.48
N MET A 146 -11.68 -15.96 5.58
CA MET A 146 -11.03 -15.31 4.44
C MET A 146 -9.76 -16.04 3.99
N TYR A 147 -9.19 -16.92 4.82
CA TYR A 147 -8.06 -17.75 4.43
C TYR A 147 -8.54 -19.01 3.74
N PRO A 148 -7.84 -19.48 2.71
CA PRO A 148 -8.14 -20.78 2.14
C PRO A 148 -7.97 -21.86 3.23
N PRO A 149 -8.76 -22.94 3.21
CA PRO A 149 -8.77 -23.94 4.29
C PRO A 149 -7.38 -24.49 4.68
N TRP A 150 -6.44 -24.54 3.72
CA TRP A 150 -5.08 -25.03 3.92
C TRP A 150 -4.11 -24.04 4.59
N GLU A 151 -4.49 -22.76 4.77
CA GLU A 151 -3.73 -21.74 5.51
C GLU A 151 -4.32 -21.45 6.90
N SER A 152 -5.41 -22.14 7.27
CA SER A 152 -6.08 -21.93 8.57
C SER A 152 -5.21 -22.23 9.79
N GLU A 153 -4.12 -22.99 9.63
CA GLU A 153 -3.16 -23.32 10.69
C GLU A 153 -1.84 -22.52 10.60
N SER A 154 -1.64 -21.70 9.56
CA SER A 154 -0.33 -21.08 9.31
C SER A 154 -0.08 -19.75 10.03
N GLU A 155 -1.11 -19.07 10.54
CA GLU A 155 -0.95 -17.83 11.30
C GLU A 155 -1.36 -18.03 12.77
N GLY A 156 -0.51 -17.55 13.69
CA GLY A 156 -0.79 -17.58 15.12
C GLY A 156 -2.05 -16.79 15.49
N ILE A 157 -2.44 -16.85 16.76
CA ILE A 157 -3.69 -16.23 17.24
C ILE A 157 -3.78 -14.70 17.07
N TYR A 158 -2.66 -14.02 16.77
CA TYR A 158 -2.56 -12.58 16.55
C TYR A 158 -2.42 -12.25 15.06
N ASN A 159 -3.26 -11.34 14.57
CA ASN A 159 -3.28 -10.92 13.17
C ASN A 159 -3.12 -9.39 13.12
N GLU A 160 -2.03 -8.88 12.54
CA GLU A 160 -1.85 -7.44 12.35
C GLU A 160 -2.70 -6.96 11.17
N MET A 161 -3.76 -6.22 11.46
CA MET A 161 -4.75 -5.78 10.48
C MET A 161 -4.25 -4.61 9.61
N GLY A 162 -3.18 -3.94 10.03
CA GLY A 162 -2.58 -2.82 9.32
C GLY A 162 -1.72 -1.94 10.21
N VAL A 163 -0.84 -1.18 9.57
CA VAL A 163 0.09 -0.25 10.21
C VAL A 163 -0.06 1.14 9.59
N GLN A 164 -0.22 2.14 10.44
CA GLN A 164 -0.22 3.56 10.09
C GLN A 164 1.09 4.21 10.55
N TYR A 165 1.70 4.98 9.65
CA TYR A 165 2.90 5.76 9.90
C TYR A 165 2.53 7.24 9.97
N VAL A 166 2.91 7.90 11.05
CA VAL A 166 2.64 9.32 11.29
C VAL A 166 3.96 10.06 11.47
N GLU A 167 4.14 11.15 10.75
CA GLU A 167 5.27 12.07 10.89
C GLU A 167 4.75 13.42 11.38
N THR A 168 5.32 13.93 12.47
CA THR A 168 4.98 15.25 13.04
C THR A 168 6.13 16.22 12.78
N PHE A 169 5.77 17.41 12.30
CA PHE A 169 6.68 18.52 12.01
C PHE A 169 6.23 19.76 12.75
N THR A 170 7.18 20.59 13.18
CA THR A 170 6.88 21.88 13.80
C THR A 170 7.68 23.01 13.15
N ALA A 171 7.09 24.19 13.12
CA ALA A 171 7.72 25.43 12.69
C ALA A 171 7.05 26.64 13.34
N ASN A 172 7.75 27.77 13.39
CA ASN A 172 7.13 29.07 13.67
C ASN A 172 6.77 29.73 12.34
N VAL A 173 5.51 30.08 12.16
CA VAL A 173 4.98 30.63 10.91
C VAL A 173 4.60 32.09 11.14
N PRO A 174 5.04 33.04 10.28
CA PRO A 174 4.63 34.43 10.38
C PRO A 174 3.15 34.60 9.99
N ALA A 175 2.56 35.74 10.37
CA ALA A 175 1.22 36.10 9.94
C ALA A 175 1.11 36.18 8.40
N GLY A 176 0.00 35.69 7.85
CA GLY A 176 -0.31 35.70 6.42
C GLY A 176 -0.47 34.31 5.81
N ASP A 177 -0.53 34.27 4.47
CA ASP A 177 -0.78 33.06 3.71
C ASP A 177 0.47 32.19 3.58
N SER A 178 0.33 30.92 3.92
CA SER A 178 1.38 29.91 3.79
C SER A 178 0.94 28.77 2.86
N LYS A 179 1.92 28.08 2.27
CA LYS A 179 1.75 26.93 1.39
C LYS A 179 2.53 25.73 1.92
N LEU A 180 1.81 24.68 2.27
CA LEU A 180 2.33 23.38 2.64
C LEU A 180 2.37 22.48 1.40
N SER A 181 3.52 21.88 1.13
CA SER A 181 3.72 20.90 0.06
C SER A 181 4.05 19.54 0.66
N ILE A 182 3.34 18.48 0.26
CA ILE A 182 3.51 17.12 0.76
C ILE A 182 3.66 16.17 -0.43
N LEU A 183 4.83 15.55 -0.57
CA LEU A 183 5.08 14.49 -1.56
C LEU A 183 5.10 13.12 -0.84
N PRO A 184 4.05 12.30 -0.99
CA PRO A 184 4.00 10.98 -0.40
C PRO A 184 4.86 9.98 -1.17
N ARG A 185 5.48 9.04 -0.45
CA ARG A 185 6.18 7.89 -1.02
C ARG A 185 5.71 6.61 -0.34
N ASN A 186 5.61 5.54 -1.12
CA ASN A 186 5.24 4.20 -0.70
C ASN A 186 3.89 4.10 0.04
N THR A 187 2.96 5.01 -0.27
CA THR A 187 1.59 4.96 0.25
C THR A 187 0.61 5.38 -0.84
N GLN A 188 -0.55 4.71 -0.89
CA GLN A 188 -1.60 5.02 -1.85
C GLN A 188 -2.47 6.21 -1.43
N GLY A 189 -2.46 6.53 -0.13
CA GLY A 189 -3.19 7.64 0.44
C GLY A 189 -2.53 8.16 1.71
N PHE A 190 -2.81 9.41 2.05
CA PHE A 190 -2.35 10.03 3.26
C PHE A 190 -3.37 11.06 3.76
N GLU A 191 -3.31 11.35 5.04
CA GLU A 191 -4.09 12.39 5.71
C GLU A 191 -3.12 13.40 6.31
N TYR A 192 -3.56 14.65 6.43
CA TYR A 192 -2.76 15.70 7.07
C TYR A 192 -3.62 16.52 8.03
N THR A 193 -2.98 16.99 9.10
CA THR A 193 -3.53 17.91 10.09
C THR A 193 -2.59 19.09 10.23
N ILE A 194 -3.15 20.30 10.29
CA ILE A 194 -2.41 21.54 10.56
C ILE A 194 -3.02 22.15 11.83
N THR A 195 -2.23 22.23 12.88
CA THR A 195 -2.59 22.85 14.16
C THR A 195 -1.83 24.15 14.30
N ILE A 196 -2.53 25.24 14.65
CA ILE A 196 -1.98 26.60 14.77
C ILE A 196 -2.14 27.07 16.22
N GLY A 197 -1.07 27.61 16.81
CA GLY A 197 -1.12 28.25 18.13
C GLY A 197 -1.00 27.29 19.32
N GLU A 198 -0.29 26.17 19.15
CA GLU A 198 -0.02 25.21 20.23
C GLU A 198 1.19 25.59 21.11
#